data_AF-A0A512N5T3-F1
#
_entry.id   AF-A0A512N5T3-F1
#
_cell.length_a   1.000
_cell.length_b   1.000
_cell.length_c   1.000
_cell.angle_alpha   90.00
_cell.angle_beta   90.00
_cell.angle_gamma   90.00
#
_symmetry.space_group_name_H-M   'P 1'
#
loop_
_entity.id
_entity.type
_entity.pdbx_description
1 polymer ?
#
loop_
_entity_poly.entity_id
_entity_poly.type
_entity_poly.pdbx_seq_one_letter_code
_entity_poly.pdbx_strand_id
1 'polypeptide(L)'
;MLEWRTSKLFSPLERAALEYAERITTTGQKVDDTLFAELQKHFTEAEIVELTAAIAMENFRSKFNPPLGIEAQGFCMVPKKPAAK
;
A
#
# COMPACT_ATOMS: atom_id res chain seq x y z
N MET A 1 0.39 -9.14 11.63
CA MET A 1 0.11 -7.89 10.88
C MET A 1 1.45 -7.44 10.31
N LEU A 2 1.52 -6.66 9.23
CA LEU A 2 2.82 -6.17 8.78
C LEU A 2 3.28 -5.09 9.76
N GLU A 3 4.36 -5.32 10.51
CA GLU A 3 4.85 -4.45 11.58
C GLU A 3 5.63 -3.22 11.07
N TRP A 4 5.26 -2.70 9.89
CA TRP A 4 6.02 -1.64 9.22
C TRP A 4 5.96 -0.30 9.97
N ARG A 5 4.85 -0.03 10.68
CA ARG A 5 4.63 1.21 11.46
C ARG A 5 5.65 1.38 12.59
N THR A 6 6.05 0.27 13.21
CA THR A 6 6.96 0.23 14.37
C THR A 6 8.37 -0.24 14.00
N SER A 7 8.54 -0.87 12.84
CA SER A 7 9.83 -1.39 12.37
C SER A 7 10.84 -0.29 12.08
N LYS A 8 12.02 -0.42 12.68
CA LYS A 8 13.18 0.47 12.45
C LYS A 8 13.80 0.33 11.05
N LEU A 9 13.37 -0.64 10.25
CA LEU A 9 13.87 -0.85 8.89
C LEU A 9 13.32 0.16 7.88
N PHE A 10 12.21 0.82 8.20
CA PHE A 10 11.60 1.82 7.34
C PHE A 10 11.90 3.22 7.86
N SER A 11 12.38 4.06 6.95
CA SER A 11 12.52 5.50 7.14
C SER A 11 11.16 6.18 7.33
N PRO A 12 11.15 7.43 7.86
CA PRO A 12 9.91 8.21 7.96
C PRO A 12 9.17 8.36 6.61
N LEU A 13 9.91 8.60 5.53
CA LEU A 13 9.38 8.71 4.17
C LEU A 13 8.66 7.42 3.74
N GLU A 14 9.31 6.27 3.92
CA GLU A 14 8.73 4.97 3.54
C GLU A 14 7.47 4.65 4.38
N ARG A 15 7.46 5.00 5.66
CA ARG A 15 6.28 4.82 6.51
C ARG A 15 5.11 5.71 6.08
N ALA A 16 5.38 6.96 5.67
CA ALA A 16 4.34 7.84 5.15
C ALA A 16 3.73 7.28 3.86
N ALA A 17 4.56 6.78 2.94
CA ALA A 17 4.10 6.13 1.71
C ALA A 17 3.28 4.86 2.00
N LEU A 18 3.71 4.03 2.97
CA LEU A 18 2.98 2.82 3.37
C LEU A 18 1.64 3.12 4.03
N GLU A 19 1.55 4.13 4.92
CA GLU A 19 0.28 4.56 5.51
C GLU A 19 -0.68 5.04 4.41
N TYR A 20 -0.18 5.85 3.48
CA TYR A 20 -0.96 6.34 2.36
C TYR A 20 -1.49 5.22 1.46
N ALA A 21 -0.63 4.26 1.11
CA ALA A 21 -1.02 3.08 0.34
C ALA A 21 -2.09 2.24 1.05
N GLU A 22 -1.94 2.03 2.36
CA GLU A 22 -2.91 1.26 3.15
C GLU A 22 -4.27 1.96 3.22
N ARG A 23 -4.29 3.29 3.40
CA ARG A 23 -5.52 4.11 3.44
C ARG A 23 -6.27 4.12 2.11
N ILE A 24 -5.57 4.20 0.97
CA ILE A 24 -6.20 4.16 -0.36
C ILE A 24 -6.75 2.77 -0.68
N THR A 25 -6.07 1.72 -0.23
CA THR A 25 -6.40 0.33 -0.58
C THR A 25 -7.54 -0.22 0.26
N THR A 26 -7.66 0.21 1.51
CA THR A 26 -8.66 -0.32 2.45
C THR A 26 -10.01 0.34 2.22
N THR A 27 -11.02 -0.48 1.86
CA THR A 27 -12.39 0.02 1.66
C THR A 27 -12.93 0.66 2.93
N GLY A 28 -13.49 1.87 2.81
CA GLY A 28 -14.05 2.63 3.93
C GLY A 28 -13.05 3.52 4.67
N GLN A 29 -11.75 3.40 4.38
CA GLN A 29 -10.75 4.36 4.86
C GLN A 29 -10.67 5.58 3.94
N LYS A 30 -10.15 6.67 4.50
CA LYS A 30 -9.89 7.92 3.78
C LYS A 30 -8.47 8.40 4.08
N VAL A 31 -7.89 9.07 3.09
CA VAL A 31 -6.73 9.93 3.31
C VAL A 31 -7.28 11.23 3.89
N ASP A 32 -6.92 11.52 5.13
CA ASP A 32 -7.26 12.77 5.80
C ASP A 32 -6.18 13.83 5.57
N ASP A 33 -6.52 15.10 5.84
CA ASP A 33 -5.62 16.24 5.63
C ASP A 33 -4.33 16.11 6.45
N THR A 34 -4.40 15.47 7.63
CA THR A 34 -3.23 15.22 8.49
C THR A 34 -2.23 14.30 7.79
N LEU A 35 -2.70 13.19 7.20
CA LEU A 35 -1.86 12.28 6.44
C LEU A 35 -1.32 12.94 5.17
N PHE A 36 -2.14 13.72 4.47
CA PHE A 36 -1.69 14.41 3.26
C PHE A 36 -0.60 15.45 3.58
N ALA A 37 -0.76 16.20 4.67
CA ALA A 37 0.26 17.13 5.14
C ALA A 37 1.55 16.41 5.57
N GLU A 38 1.48 15.19 6.10
CA GLU A 38 2.66 14.38 6.39
C GLU A 38 3.39 13.96 5.10
N LEU A 39 2.67 13.56 4.05
CA LEU A 39 3.29 13.25 2.75
C LEU A 39 4.04 14.45 2.17
N GLN A 40 3.47 15.65 2.25
CA GLN A 40 4.09 16.87 1.75
C GLN A 40 5.40 17.25 2.45
N LYS A 41 5.73 16.65 3.60
CA LYS A 41 7.05 16.81 4.25
C LYS A 41 8.14 15.99 3.57
N HIS A 42 7.76 14.92 2.85
CA HIS A 42 8.70 13.95 2.26
C HIS A 42 8.67 13.92 0.74
N PHE A 43 7.56 14.35 0.14
CA PHE A 43 7.31 14.27 -1.30
C PHE A 43 6.84 15.61 -1.86
N THR A 44 7.24 15.90 -3.08
CA THR A 44 6.65 16.95 -3.92
C THR A 44 5.24 16.54 -4.37
N GLU A 45 4.44 17.51 -4.83
CA GLU A 45 3.10 17.22 -5.36
C GLU A 45 3.14 16.25 -6.55
N ALA A 46 4.14 16.38 -7.42
CA ALA A 46 4.33 15.47 -8.55
C ALA A 46 4.62 14.03 -8.09
N GLU A 47 5.50 13.86 -7.10
CA GLU A 47 5.80 12.54 -6.51
C GLU A 47 4.58 11.93 -5.81
N ILE A 48 3.73 12.74 -5.16
CA ILE A 48 2.48 12.26 -4.56
C ILE A 48 1.52 11.77 -5.65
N VAL A 49 1.43 12.46 -6.80
CA VAL A 49 0.62 12.01 -7.95
C VAL A 49 1.14 10.68 -8.49
N GLU A 50 2.46 10.55 -8.66
CA GLU A 50 3.07 9.30 -9.13
C GLU A 50 2.85 8.14 -8.14
N LEU A 51 3.02 8.39 -6.84
CA LEU A 51 2.74 7.43 -5.78
C LEU A 51 1.27 6.98 -5.81
N THR A 52 0.34 7.92 -5.98
CA THR A 52 -1.09 7.65 -6.10
C THR A 52 -1.39 6.77 -7.31
N ALA A 53 -0.79 7.07 -8.45
CA ALA A 53 -0.97 6.29 -9.68
C ALA A 53 -0.46 4.85 -9.52
N ALA A 54 0.70 4.66 -8.87
CA ALA A 54 1.25 3.34 -8.59
C ALA A 54 0.31 2.52 -7.69
N ILE A 55 -0.19 3.12 -6.60
CA ILE A 55 -1.13 2.46 -5.68
C ILE A 55 -2.43 2.11 -6.40
N ALA A 56 -2.98 3.03 -7.21
CA ALA A 56 -4.21 2.81 -7.97
C ALA A 56 -4.07 1.65 -8.97
N MET A 57 -2.92 1.53 -9.64
CA MET A 57 -2.63 0.43 -10.55
C MET A 57 -2.66 -0.93 -9.86
N GLU A 58 -2.07 -1.04 -8.67
CA GLU A 58 -2.10 -2.28 -7.89
C GLU A 58 -3.50 -2.60 -7.37
N ASN A 59 -4.27 -1.58 -6.97
CA ASN A 59 -5.67 -1.76 -6.60
C ASN A 59 -6.53 -2.23 -7.78
N PHE A 60 -6.29 -1.72 -8.98
CA PHE A 60 -6.92 -2.21 -10.19
C PHE A 60 -6.57 -3.68 -10.44
N ARG A 61 -5.28 -4.05 -10.43
CA ARG A 61 -4.82 -5.43 -10.61
C ARG A 61 -5.41 -6.37 -9.57
N SER A 62 -5.56 -5.93 -8.32
CA SER A 62 -6.18 -6.71 -7.24
C SER A 62 -7.62 -7.13 -7.52
N LYS A 63 -8.34 -6.36 -8.34
CA LYS A 63 -9.75 -6.60 -8.70
C LYS A 63 -9.90 -7.20 -10.10
N PHE A 64 -8.97 -6.89 -10.99
CA PHE A 64 -8.97 -7.32 -12.39
C PHE A 64 -8.42 -8.73 -12.57
N ASN A 65 -7.31 -9.06 -11.90
CA ASN A 65 -6.60 -10.32 -12.10
C ASN A 65 -7.38 -11.55 -11.60
N PRO A 66 -7.94 -11.57 -10.36
CA PRO A 66 -8.63 -12.75 -9.84
C PRO A 66 -9.80 -13.27 -10.69
N PRO A 67 -10.75 -12.45 -11.18
CA PRO A 67 -11.85 -12.96 -12.01
C PRO A 67 -11.42 -13.49 -13.37
N LEU A 68 -10.22 -13.12 -13.84
CA LEU A 68 -9.65 -13.61 -15.11
C LEU A 68 -8.71 -14.81 -14.92
N GLY A 69 -8.55 -15.32 -13.69
CA GLY A 69 -7.64 -16.42 -13.41
C GLY A 69 -6.17 -16.08 -13.65
N ILE A 70 -5.79 -14.81 -13.57
CA ILE A 70 -4.40 -14.38 -13.68
C ILE A 70 -3.71 -14.67 -12.33
N GLU A 71 -2.91 -15.73 -12.30
CA GLU A 71 -2.21 -16.20 -11.11
C GLU A 71 -0.81 -15.60 -10.96
N ALA A 72 -0.27 -15.68 -9.74
CA ALA A 72 1.11 -15.31 -9.47
C ALA A 72 2.09 -16.28 -10.15
N GLN A 73 3.18 -15.76 -10.71
CA GLN A 73 4.18 -16.53 -11.45
C GLN A 73 5.18 -17.28 -10.53
N GLY A 74 4.92 -17.34 -9.23
CA GLY A 74 5.77 -18.05 -8.26
C GLY A 74 7.05 -17.30 -7.83
N PHE A 75 7.26 -16.05 -8.26
CA PHE A 75 8.45 -15.27 -7.85
C PHE A 75 8.46 -14.88 -6.36
N CYS A 76 7.27 -14.71 -5.77
CA CYS A 76 7.12 -14.36 -4.35
C CYS A 76 6.10 -15.29 -3.69
N MET A 77 6.59 -16.20 -2.86
CA MET A 77 5.76 -17.13 -2.10
C MET A 77 5.37 -16.47 -0.77
N VAL A 78 4.12 -16.04 -0.65
CA VAL A 78 3.59 -15.53 0.61
C VAL A 78 3.38 -16.73 1.55
N PRO A 79 3.93 -16.72 2.78
CA PRO A 79 3.69 -17.79 3.74
C PRO A 79 2.19 -17.97 3.98
N LYS A 80 1.67 -19.21 3.88
CA LYS A 80 0.28 -19.49 4.25
C LYS A 80 0.07 -19.12 5.71
N LYS A 81 -0.90 -18.25 6.00
CA LYS A 81 -1.36 -18.06 7.38
C LYS A 81 -1.81 -19.42 7.93
N PRO A 82 -1.41 -19.82 9.16
CA PRO A 82 -1.97 -21.01 9.78
C PRO A 82 -3.49 -20.82 9.88
N ALA A 83 -4.24 -21.88 9.58
CA ALA A 83 -5.70 -21.86 9.71
C ALA A 83 -6.07 -21.45 11.14
N ALA A 84 -6.98 -20.48 11.28
CA ALA A 84 -7.55 -20.16 12.58
C ALA A 84 -8.23 -21.43 13.11
N LYS A 85 -7.88 -21.84 14.33
CA LYS A 85 -8.56 -22.93 15.05
C LYS A 85 -9.97 -22.50 15.44
#